data_AF-A0A1Y3D6I6-F1
#
_entry.id   AF-A0A1Y3D6I6-F1
#
_cell.length_a   1.000
_cell.length_b   1.000
_cell.length_c   1.000
_cell.angle_alpha   90.00
_cell.angle_beta   90.00
_cell.angle_gamma   90.00
#
_symmetry.space_group_name_H-M   'P 1'
#
loop_
_entity.id
_entity.type
_entity.pdbx_description
1 polymer ?
#
loop_
_entity_poly.entity_id
_entity_poly.type
_entity_poly.pdbx_seq_one_letter_code
_entity_poly.pdbx_strand_id
1 'polypeptide(L)'
;MMKRRYIICLQNLTEEHNNKLREFFKSNGLGWWHWVGDTWFVTDSSDKFSAGDIRNKVKEIVPGERFVVVEINEKSDTWAGVTTNDPEKKMFSWFKKVWKK
;
A
#
# COMPACT_ATOMS: atom_id res chain seq x y z
N MET A 1 -12.20 -12.37 14.56
CA MET A 1 -11.63 -12.83 13.27
C MET A 1 -10.56 -11.82 12.88
N MET A 2 -9.34 -12.25 12.55
CA MET A 2 -8.19 -11.33 12.39
C MET A 2 -8.39 -10.43 11.17
N LYS A 3 -8.21 -9.12 11.37
CA LYS A 3 -8.40 -8.07 10.36
C LYS A 3 -7.03 -7.58 9.92
N ARG A 4 -6.65 -7.76 8.64
CA ARG A 4 -5.44 -7.11 8.12
C ARG A 4 -5.71 -5.63 7.93
N ARG A 5 -4.70 -4.83 8.27
CA ARG A 5 -4.75 -3.36 8.17
C ARG A 5 -3.53 -2.92 7.39
N TYR A 6 -3.70 -1.94 6.52
CA TYR A 6 -2.63 -1.41 5.71
C TYR A 6 -2.57 0.10 5.83
N ILE A 7 -1.35 0.62 5.80
CA ILE A 7 -1.09 2.02 5.52
C ILE A 7 -0.41 2.07 4.16
N ILE A 8 -0.99 2.82 3.22
CA ILE A 8 -0.44 3.02 1.89
C ILE A 8 -0.04 4.48 1.80
N CYS A 9 1.26 4.74 1.72
CA CYS A 9 1.81 6.09 1.56
C CYS A 9 2.22 6.27 0.09
N LEU A 10 1.53 7.17 -0.60
CA LEU A 10 1.71 7.48 -2.01
C LEU A 10 2.23 8.90 -2.19
N GLN A 11 2.50 9.25 -3.44
CA GLN A 11 2.83 10.61 -3.86
C GLN A 11 2.08 10.90 -5.18
N ASN A 12 1.80 12.18 -5.42
CA ASN A 12 1.26 12.70 -6.67
C ASN A 12 -0.07 12.06 -7.09
N LEU A 13 -0.98 11.80 -6.15
CA LEU A 13 -2.30 11.27 -6.51
C LEU A 13 -3.13 12.32 -7.26
N THR A 14 -3.63 11.95 -8.43
CA THR A 14 -4.65 12.71 -9.15
C THR A 14 -6.04 12.31 -8.65
N GLU A 15 -7.06 13.10 -8.98
CA GLU A 15 -8.44 12.72 -8.70
C GLU A 15 -8.84 11.39 -9.36
N GLU A 16 -8.34 11.13 -10.58
CA GLU A 16 -8.55 9.85 -11.27
C GLU A 16 -7.91 8.69 -10.50
N HIS A 17 -6.68 8.84 -10.00
CA HIS A 17 -6.05 7.83 -9.14
C HIS A 17 -6.90 7.57 -7.88
N ASN A 18 -7.39 8.63 -7.23
CA ASN A 18 -8.25 8.52 -6.05
C ASN A 18 -9.57 7.80 -6.37
N ASN A 19 -10.18 8.04 -7.51
CA ASN A 19 -11.39 7.34 -7.95
C ASN A 19 -11.12 5.84 -8.15
N LYS A 20 -10.06 5.49 -8.88
CA LYS A 20 -9.69 4.09 -9.14
C LYS A 20 -9.31 3.33 -7.87
N LEU A 21 -8.62 3.98 -6.93
CA LEU A 21 -8.32 3.39 -5.62
C LEU A 21 -9.60 3.10 -4.83
N ARG A 22 -10.54 4.05 -4.78
CA ARG A 22 -11.86 3.84 -4.13
C ARG A 22 -12.63 2.71 -4.77
N GLU A 23 -12.66 2.63 -6.10
CA GLU A 23 -13.30 1.54 -6.83
C GLU A 23 -12.65 0.18 -6.55
N PHE A 24 -11.31 0.12 -6.54
CA PHE A 24 -10.58 -1.08 -6.18
C PHE A 24 -10.92 -1.55 -4.76
N PHE A 25 -10.87 -0.65 -3.77
CA PHE A 25 -11.18 -1.00 -2.39
C PHE A 25 -12.64 -1.43 -2.23
N LYS A 26 -13.58 -0.67 -2.82
CA LYS A 26 -15.01 -0.98 -2.80
C LYS A 26 -15.33 -2.33 -3.42
N SER A 27 -14.84 -2.59 -4.63
CA SER A 27 -15.12 -3.83 -5.38
C SER A 27 -14.55 -5.08 -4.70
N ASN A 28 -13.54 -4.91 -3.85
CA ASN A 28 -12.92 -6.00 -3.10
C ASN A 28 -13.38 -6.10 -1.64
N GLY A 29 -14.39 -5.32 -1.24
CA GLY A 29 -14.92 -5.35 0.13
C GLY A 29 -13.94 -4.83 1.18
N LEU A 30 -12.97 -4.00 0.77
CA LEU A 30 -12.00 -3.37 1.65
C LEU A 30 -12.61 -2.10 2.23
N GLY A 31 -12.38 -1.84 3.52
CA GLY A 31 -12.71 -0.56 4.15
C GLY A 31 -11.54 0.42 4.02
N TRP A 32 -11.80 1.72 3.99
CA TRP A 32 -10.73 2.72 3.87
C TRP A 32 -11.01 4.06 4.56
N TRP A 33 -9.94 4.82 4.82
CA TRP A 33 -9.94 6.21 5.29
C TRP A 33 -8.73 6.94 4.68
N HIS A 34 -8.90 8.14 4.13
CA HIS A 34 -7.85 8.84 3.34
C HIS A 34 -7.85 10.37 3.47
N TRP A 35 -7.97 10.91 4.68
CA TRP A 35 -8.14 12.36 4.87
C TRP A 35 -6.84 13.16 5.00
N VAL A 36 -5.68 12.49 4.99
CA VAL A 36 -4.38 13.13 5.22
C VAL A 36 -3.46 12.82 4.04
N GLY A 37 -3.25 13.83 3.20
CA GLY A 37 -2.40 13.76 2.01
C GLY A 37 -2.69 12.54 1.14
N ASP A 38 -1.64 11.99 0.55
CA ASP A 38 -1.70 10.79 -0.29
C ASP A 38 -1.57 9.50 0.55
N THR A 39 -2.18 9.49 1.73
CA THR A 39 -2.12 8.35 2.68
C THR A 39 -3.48 7.68 2.82
N TRP A 40 -3.47 6.36 2.69
CA TRP A 40 -4.66 5.53 2.80
C TRP A 40 -4.50 4.52 3.92
N PHE A 41 -5.46 4.53 4.85
CA PHE A 41 -5.64 3.46 5.82
C PHE A 41 -6.67 2.51 5.26
N VAL A 42 -6.29 1.25 5.05
CA VAL A 42 -7.13 0.24 4.40
C VAL A 42 -7.29 -0.96 5.33
N THR A 43 -8.47 -1.57 5.32
CA THR A 43 -8.74 -2.76 6.13
C THR A 43 -9.33 -3.88 5.30
N ASP A 44 -8.84 -5.09 5.53
CA ASP A 44 -9.30 -6.32 4.90
C ASP A 44 -9.79 -7.28 5.99
N SER A 45 -11.11 -7.36 6.14
CA SER A 45 -11.77 -8.27 7.07
C SER A 45 -11.78 -9.72 6.61
N SER A 46 -11.48 -9.96 5.33
CA SER A 46 -11.55 -11.27 4.67
C SER A 46 -10.18 -11.93 4.53
N ASP A 47 -9.12 -11.28 5.01
CA ASP A 47 -7.72 -11.75 4.93
C ASP A 47 -7.26 -12.07 3.48
N LYS A 48 -7.86 -11.40 2.50
CA LYS A 48 -7.72 -11.70 1.07
C LYS A 48 -6.39 -11.24 0.47
N PHE A 49 -5.83 -10.14 0.97
CA PHE A 49 -4.63 -9.52 0.41
C PHE A 49 -3.45 -9.56 1.37
N SER A 50 -2.23 -9.58 0.85
CA SER A 50 -1.01 -9.19 1.58
C SER A 50 -0.59 -7.76 1.21
N ALA A 51 0.37 -7.17 1.93
CA ALA A 51 1.01 -5.92 1.51
C ALA A 51 1.52 -5.97 0.05
N GLY A 52 2.07 -7.12 -0.36
CA GLY A 52 2.57 -7.35 -1.72
C GLY A 52 1.47 -7.32 -2.79
N ASP A 53 0.30 -7.89 -2.48
CA ASP A 53 -0.83 -7.91 -3.40
C ASP A 53 -1.45 -6.53 -3.56
N ILE A 54 -1.65 -5.81 -2.44
CA ILE A 54 -2.09 -4.41 -2.46
C ILE A 54 -1.09 -3.57 -3.27
N ARG A 55 0.22 -3.74 -3.05
CA ARG A 55 1.24 -3.01 -3.82
C ARG A 55 1.10 -3.26 -5.32
N ASN A 56 0.92 -4.51 -5.74
CA ASN A 56 0.79 -4.82 -7.16
C ASN A 56 -0.44 -4.16 -7.78
N LYS A 57 -1.58 -4.17 -7.09
CA LYS A 57 -2.82 -3.52 -7.55
C LYS A 57 -2.73 -2.00 -7.56
N VAL A 58 -2.15 -1.41 -6.53
CA VAL A 58 -1.92 0.03 -6.47
C VAL A 58 -0.96 0.47 -7.59
N LYS A 59 0.09 -0.30 -7.88
CA LYS A 59 1.03 -0.02 -8.98
C LYS A 59 0.35 0.05 -10.35
N GLU A 60 -0.66 -0.79 -10.59
CA GLU A 60 -1.47 -0.77 -11.82
C GLU A 60 -2.27 0.55 -11.94
N ILE A 61 -2.70 1.12 -10.81
CA ILE A 61 -3.53 2.34 -10.75
C ILE A 61 -2.69 3.62 -10.82
N VAL A 62 -1.52 3.64 -10.18
CA VAL A 62 -0.59 4.78 -10.12
C VAL A 62 0.76 4.44 -10.78
N PRO A 63 0.78 4.18 -12.09
CA PRO A 63 2.00 3.77 -12.77
C PRO A 63 3.07 4.86 -12.68
N GLY A 64 4.31 4.46 -12.39
CA GLY A 64 5.45 5.38 -12.32
C GLY A 64 5.63 6.09 -10.98
N GLU A 65 4.70 5.95 -10.03
CA GLU A 65 4.87 6.57 -8.71
C GLU A 65 5.60 5.68 -7.70
N ARG A 66 6.33 6.31 -6.79
CA ARG A 66 6.95 5.67 -5.64
C ARG A 66 5.94 5.57 -4.52
N PHE A 67 5.85 4.42 -3.86
CA PHE A 67 4.98 4.26 -2.70
C PHE A 67 5.37 3.06 -1.86
N VAL A 68 4.83 2.98 -0.65
CA VAL A 68 4.97 1.84 0.25
C VAL A 68 3.61 1.43 0.81
N VAL A 69 3.42 0.12 0.94
CA VAL A 69 2.32 -0.50 1.67
C VAL A 69 2.92 -1.12 2.91
N VAL A 70 2.45 -0.72 4.09
CA VAL A 70 2.81 -1.32 5.37
C VAL A 70 1.59 -2.05 5.89
N GLU A 71 1.70 -3.35 6.09
CA GLU A 71 0.69 -4.17 6.76
C GLU A 71 0.96 -4.16 8.26
N ILE A 72 -0.07 -3.79 9.02
CA ILE A 72 -0.07 -3.83 10.48
C ILE A 72 -0.97 -4.99 10.91
N ASN A 73 -0.37 -6.03 11.47
CA ASN A 73 -1.12 -7.18 11.96
C ASN A 73 -0.60 -7.59 13.36
N GLU A 74 -1.40 -8.38 14.08
CA GLU A 74 -1.08 -8.74 15.48
C GLU A 74 0.04 -9.79 15.61
N LYS A 75 0.51 -10.37 14.49
CA LYS A 75 1.46 -11.49 14.47
C LYS A 75 2.85 -11.10 13.97
N SER A 76 2.91 -10.29 12.92
CA SER A 76 4.12 -9.83 12.22
C SER A 76 3.78 -8.74 11.20
N ASP A 77 4.34 -7.55 11.36
CA ASP A 77 4.15 -6.48 10.38
C ASP A 77 4.96 -6.76 9.10
N THR A 78 4.31 -6.68 7.94
CA THR A 78 4.99 -6.84 6.64
C THR A 78 4.93 -5.55 5.84
N TRP A 79 5.75 -5.42 4.80
CA TRP A 79 5.70 -4.25 3.93
C TRP A 79 6.07 -4.59 2.49
N ALA A 80 5.60 -3.78 1.56
CA ALA A 80 5.90 -3.89 0.14
C ALA A 80 5.94 -2.51 -0.51
N GLY A 81 7.02 -2.18 -1.22
CA GLY A 81 7.19 -0.87 -1.85
C GLY A 81 7.47 -0.92 -3.35
N VAL A 82 7.21 0.20 -4.03
CA VAL A 82 7.54 0.44 -5.44
C VAL A 82 8.55 1.56 -5.54
N THR A 83 9.58 1.34 -6.36
CA THR A 83 10.61 2.32 -6.71
C THR A 83 10.44 2.74 -8.17
N THR A 84 10.61 4.03 -8.45
CA THR A 84 10.74 4.57 -9.81
C THR A 84 11.97 5.45 -9.86
N ASN A 85 12.73 5.40 -10.96
CA ASN A 85 13.94 6.22 -11.15
C ASN A 85 14.92 6.10 -9.96
N ASP A 86 15.18 4.86 -9.52
CA ASP A 86 16.11 4.52 -8.42
C ASP A 86 17.07 3.41 -8.90
N PRO A 87 18.02 3.72 -9.80
CA PRO A 87 18.90 2.72 -10.41
C PRO A 87 19.77 2.00 -9.37
N GLU A 88 20.08 2.67 -8.26
CA GLU A 88 20.88 2.14 -7.16
C GLU A 88 20.05 1.36 -6.12
N LYS A 89 18.72 1.30 -6.28
CA LYS A 89 17.77 0.61 -5.40
C LYS A 89 17.89 1.05 -3.92
N LYS A 90 18.23 2.33 -3.69
CA LYS A 90 18.53 2.89 -2.38
C LYS A 90 17.28 3.15 -1.53
N MET A 91 16.13 3.43 -2.14
CA MET A 91 14.91 3.87 -1.44
C MET A 91 14.50 2.92 -0.31
N PHE A 92 14.54 1.60 -0.55
CA PHE A 92 14.16 0.59 0.45
C PHE A 92 15.36 -0.13 1.07
N SER A 93 16.59 0.35 0.85
CA SER A 93 17.80 -0.29 1.40
C SER A 93 17.80 -0.34 2.93
N TRP A 94 17.43 0.77 3.57
CA TRP A 94 17.29 0.85 5.02
C TRP A 94 16.18 -0.07 5.54
N PHE A 95 15.00 -0.04 4.89
CA PHE A 95 13.88 -0.93 5.25
C PHE A 95 14.28 -2.40 5.19
N LYS A 96 14.95 -2.83 4.12
CA LYS A 96 15.45 -4.22 3.99
C LYS A 96 16.48 -4.59 5.04
N LYS A 97 17.30 -3.64 5.49
CA LYS A 97 18.36 -3.86 6.47
C LYS A 97 17.82 -3.90 7.91
N VAL A 98 16.91 -2.99 8.25
CA VAL A 98 16.50 -2.70 9.62
C VAL A 98 15.13 -3.29 9.94
N TRP A 99 14.18 -3.18 9.00
CA TRP A 99 12.81 -3.67 9.15
C TRP A 99 12.73 -5.12 8.66
N LYS A 100 13.27 -6.04 9.46
CA LYS A 100 13.26 -7.48 9.18
C LYS A 100 11.82 -7.99 9.21
N LYS A 101 11.47 -8.76 8.16
CA LYS A 101 10.21 -9.48 7.96
C LYS A 101 9.74 -10.23 9.20
#